data_AF-A0A8S2PLN2-F1
#
_entry.id   AF-A0A8S2PLN2-F1
#
_cell.length_a   1.000
_cell.length_b   1.000
_cell.length_c   1.000
_cell.angle_alpha   90.00
_cell.angle_beta   90.00
_cell.angle_gamma   90.00
#
_symmetry.space_group_name_H-M   'P 1'
#
loop_
_entity.id
_entity.type
_entity.pdbx_description
1 polymer ?
#
loop_
_entity_poly.entity_id
_entity_poly.type
_entity_poly.pdbx_seq_one_letter_code
_entity_poly.pdbx_strand_id
1 'polypeptide(L)'
;STGQTPAFLMYGQELKLPLDLMYGPEVEVLDELRSSDEVRAYTERLKAILDSAHESAKENLEIARENQKSSYDLHRKNIQFAVGEKVLMANTA
;
A
#
# COMPACT_ATOMS: atom_id res chain seq x y z
N SER A 1 4.67 -5.55 -4.19
CA SER A 1 4.57 -4.57 -3.09
C SER A 1 3.99 -3.30 -3.68
N THR A 2 3.13 -2.58 -2.95
CA THR A 2 2.51 -1.30 -3.40
C THR A 2 3.51 -0.15 -3.55
N GLY A 3 4.70 -0.26 -2.93
CA GLY A 3 5.73 0.77 -2.97
C GLY A 3 5.45 1.99 -2.08
N GLN A 4 4.28 2.05 -1.42
CA GLN A 4 3.86 3.11 -0.51
C GLN A 4 3.57 2.53 0.88
N THR A 5 3.78 3.32 1.94
CA THR A 5 3.47 2.89 3.31
C THR A 5 1.95 2.91 3.55
N PRO A 6 1.41 2.05 4.42
CA PRO A 6 -0.01 2.09 4.77
C PRO A 6 -0.44 3.43 5.39
N ALA A 7 0.44 4.07 6.18
CA ALA A 7 0.19 5.38 6.76
C ALA A 7 -0.01 6.44 5.67
N PHE A 8 0.89 6.48 4.69
CA PHE A 8 0.80 7.42 3.58
C PHE A 8 -0.45 7.20 2.73
N LEU A 9 -0.82 5.95 2.45
CA LEU A 9 -2.04 5.64 1.70
C LEU A 9 -3.34 6.01 2.44
N MET A 10 -3.33 6.05 3.77
CA MET A 10 -4.52 6.40 4.56
C MET A 10 -4.62 7.90 4.86
N TYR A 11 -3.49 8.56 5.08
CA TYR A 11 -3.45 9.93 5.62
C TYR A 11 -2.75 10.94 4.71
N GLY A 12 -2.17 10.52 3.58
CA GLY A 12 -1.39 11.37 2.68
C GLY A 12 -0.08 11.88 3.28
N GLN A 13 0.31 11.36 4.44
CA GLN A 13 1.53 11.69 5.17
C GLN A 13 1.92 10.54 6.09
N GLU A 14 3.18 10.52 6.51
CA GLU A 14 3.64 9.59 7.55
C GLU A 14 3.08 9.97 8.92
N LEU A 15 2.83 8.96 9.75
CA LEU A 15 2.40 9.19 11.13
C LEU A 15 3.56 9.76 11.93
N LYS A 16 3.29 10.81 12.72
CA LYS A 16 4.27 11.34 13.66
C LYS A 16 4.53 10.31 14.76
N LEU A 17 5.80 9.99 14.97
CA LEU A 17 6.20 9.10 16.05
C LEU A 17 6.16 9.85 17.38
N PRO A 18 6.01 9.15 18.52
CA PRO A 18 6.10 9.79 19.84
C PRO A 18 7.37 10.63 20.02
N LEU A 19 8.49 10.18 19.46
CA LEU A 19 9.76 10.91 19.47
C LEU A 19 9.68 12.23 18.69
N ASP A 20 8.98 12.24 17.54
CA ASP A 20 8.76 13.45 16.74
C ASP A 20 7.84 14.43 17.44
N LEU A 21 6.93 13.95 18.31
CA LEU A 21 6.09 14.83 19.12
C LEU A 21 6.87 15.45 20.28
N MET A 22 7.86 14.74 20.83
CA MET A 22 8.67 15.22 21.95
C MET A 22 9.81 16.15 21.54
N TYR A 23 10.41 15.90 20.37
CA TYR A 23 11.63 16.58 19.91
C TYR A 23 11.53 17.15 18.50
N GLY A 24 10.42 16.91 17.80
CA GLY A 24 10.22 17.48 16.48
C GLY A 24 9.92 18.97 16.54
N PRO A 25 9.98 19.65 15.39
CA PRO A 25 9.65 21.07 15.32
C PRO A 25 8.23 21.28 15.85
N GLU A 26 8.11 22.24 16.76
CA GLU A 26 6.82 22.68 17.27
C GLU A 26 6.02 23.19 16.07
N VAL A 27 5.08 22.37 15.60
CA VAL A 27 4.13 22.82 14.59
C VAL A 27 3.29 23.85 15.32
N GLU A 28 3.40 25.12 14.92
CA GLU A 28 2.45 26.14 15.35
C GLU A 28 1.05 25.54 15.20
N VAL A 29 0.46 25.20 16.34
CA VAL A 29 -0.95 24.87 16.44
C VAL A 29 -1.68 26.16 16.09
N LEU A 30 -1.84 26.39 14.78
CA LEU A 30 -2.74 27.38 14.21
C LEU A 30 -4.17 26.89 14.47
N ASP A 31 -4.55 26.80 15.73
CA ASP A 31 -5.85 26.26 16.14
C ASP A 31 -6.93 27.34 16.22
N GLU A 32 -6.60 28.63 16.01
CA GLU A 32 -7.58 29.70 16.27
C GLU A 32 -7.85 30.68 15.11
N LEU A 33 -7.09 30.67 14.00
CA LEU A 33 -7.28 31.69 12.92
C LEU A 33 -7.01 31.21 11.48
N ARG A 34 -7.27 29.93 11.13
CA ARG A 34 -7.18 29.53 9.71
C ARG A 34 -8.39 30.03 8.93
N SER A 35 -8.14 30.79 7.86
CA SER A 35 -9.20 31.24 6.97
C SER A 35 -9.91 30.05 6.30
N SER A 36 -11.18 30.21 5.93
CA SER A 36 -11.93 29.17 5.19
C SER A 36 -11.22 28.76 3.89
N ASP A 37 -10.51 29.69 3.26
CA ASP A 37 -9.76 29.44 2.03
C ASP A 37 -8.51 28.58 2.26
N GLU A 38 -7.80 28.77 3.38
CA GLU A 38 -6.66 27.92 3.76
C GLU A 38 -7.08 26.48 4.04
N VAL A 39 -8.19 26.29 4.75
CA VAL A 39 -8.75 24.96 5.02
C VAL A 39 -9.11 24.27 3.70
N ARG A 40 -9.78 25.00 2.81
CA ARG A 40 -10.13 24.47 1.49
C ARG A 40 -8.90 24.09 0.68
N ALA A 41 -7.90 24.96 0.58
CA ALA A 41 -6.65 24.69 -0.13
C ALA A 41 -5.91 23.47 0.43
N TYR A 42 -5.88 23.32 1.77
CA TYR A 42 -5.32 22.13 2.40
C TYR A 42 -6.08 20.87 2.02
N THR A 43 -7.42 20.88 2.06
CA THR A 43 -8.24 19.71 1.68
C THR A 43 -8.07 19.33 0.21
N GLU A 44 -7.98 20.31 -0.70
CA GLU A 44 -7.75 20.07 -2.13
C GLU A 44 -6.36 19.44 -2.36
N ARG A 45 -5.33 19.96 -1.67
CA ARG A 45 -3.99 19.37 -1.72
C ARG A 45 -3.97 17.95 -1.17
N LEU A 46 -4.63 17.70 -0.04
CA LEU A 46 -4.68 16.37 0.57
C LEU A 46 -5.35 15.35 -0.35
N LYS A 47 -6.46 15.73 -0.99
CA LYS A 47 -7.12 14.88 -2.00
C LYS A 47 -6.18 14.55 -3.15
N ALA A 48 -5.51 15.54 -3.72
CA ALA A 48 -4.57 15.33 -4.82
C ALA A 48 -3.41 14.39 -4.45
N ILE A 49 -2.90 14.49 -3.20
CA ILE A 49 -1.86 13.59 -2.70
C ILE A 49 -2.39 12.15 -2.60
N LEU A 50 -3.56 11.96 -1.99
CA LEU A 50 -4.16 10.64 -1.82
C LEU A 50 -4.48 9.99 -3.17
N ASP A 51 -5.06 10.74 -4.10
CA ASP A 51 -5.39 10.24 -5.45
C ASP A 51 -4.13 9.76 -6.17
N SER A 52 -3.06 10.58 -6.15
CA SER A 52 -1.76 10.23 -6.74
C SER A 52 -1.13 9.00 -6.06
N ALA A 53 -1.16 8.93 -4.73
CA ALA A 53 -0.61 7.82 -3.97
C ALA A 53 -1.33 6.50 -4.29
N HIS A 54 -2.66 6.53 -4.40
CA HIS A 54 -3.47 5.37 -4.75
C HIS A 54 -3.23 4.91 -6.18
N GLU A 55 -3.12 5.82 -7.14
CA GLU A 55 -2.84 5.45 -8.53
C GLU A 55 -1.47 4.79 -8.65
N SER A 56 -0.42 5.37 -8.05
CA SER A 56 0.92 4.79 -8.03
C SER A 56 0.93 3.41 -7.34
N ALA A 57 0.23 3.27 -6.20
CA ALA A 57 0.15 1.99 -5.51
C ALA A 57 -0.57 0.91 -6.33
N LYS A 58 -1.59 1.30 -7.10
CA LYS A 58 -2.34 0.41 -7.99
C LYS A 58 -1.47 -0.07 -9.16
N GLU A 59 -0.73 0.82 -9.81
CA GLU A 59 0.22 0.47 -10.86
C GLU A 59 1.26 -0.54 -10.33
N ASN A 60 1.85 -0.26 -9.17
CA ASN A 60 2.83 -1.15 -8.55
C ASN A 60 2.23 -2.51 -8.16
N LEU A 61 0.96 -2.55 -7.74
CA LEU A 61 0.25 -3.80 -7.45
C LEU A 61 0.05 -4.64 -8.69
N GLU A 62 -0.34 -4.03 -9.81
CA GLU A 62 -0.53 -4.74 -11.08
C GLU A 62 0.80 -5.37 -11.54
N ILE A 63 1.89 -4.60 -11.52
CA ILE A 63 3.24 -5.10 -11.84
C ILE A 63 3.65 -6.23 -10.90
N ALA A 64 3.45 -6.05 -9.59
CA ALA A 64 3.79 -7.08 -8.61
C ALA A 64 2.96 -8.35 -8.81
N ARG A 65 1.67 -8.23 -9.16
CA ARG A 65 0.79 -9.35 -9.45
C ARG A 65 1.25 -10.11 -10.68
N GLU A 66 1.61 -9.43 -11.75
CA GLU A 66 2.13 -10.06 -12.98
C GLU A 66 3.44 -10.81 -12.73
N ASN A 67 4.36 -10.20 -11.97
CA ASN A 67 5.61 -10.84 -11.58
C ASN A 67 5.38 -12.06 -10.69
N GLN A 68 4.47 -11.96 -9.72
CA GLN A 68 4.13 -13.07 -8.84
C GLN A 68 3.47 -14.22 -9.62
N LYS A 69 2.56 -13.91 -10.54
CA LYS A 69 1.95 -14.90 -11.44
C LYS A 69 3.01 -15.59 -12.29
N SER A 70 3.86 -14.83 -12.96
CA SER A 70 4.92 -15.38 -13.82
C SER A 70 5.89 -16.26 -13.04
N SER A 71 6.28 -15.82 -11.85
CA SER A 71 7.13 -16.62 -10.95
C SER A 71 6.41 -17.90 -10.50
N TYR A 72 5.14 -17.82 -10.12
CA TYR A 72 4.36 -18.99 -9.75
C TYR A 72 4.24 -19.99 -10.90
N ASP A 73 3.94 -19.51 -12.11
CA ASP A 73 3.80 -20.33 -13.31
C ASP A 73 5.13 -21.00 -13.68
N LEU A 74 6.27 -20.30 -13.58
CA LEU A 74 7.61 -20.85 -13.82
C LEU A 74 7.96 -21.98 -12.86
N HIS A 75 7.63 -21.82 -11.58
CA HIS A 75 7.93 -22.82 -10.54
C HIS A 75 6.92 -23.97 -10.53
N ARG A 76 5.86 -23.91 -11.34
CA ARG A 76 4.87 -24.97 -11.45
C ARG A 76 5.43 -26.09 -12.34
N LYS A 77 5.76 -27.23 -11.73
CA LYS A 77 5.92 -28.47 -12.49
C LYS A 77 4.56 -28.86 -13.06
N ASN A 78 4.46 -28.97 -14.37
CA ASN A 78 3.26 -29.49 -15.03
C ASN A 78 3.23 -31.02 -14.89
N ILE A 79 2.94 -31.48 -13.67
CA ILE A 79 2.93 -32.90 -13.32
C ILE A 79 1.63 -33.49 -13.89
N GLN A 80 1.77 -34.26 -14.97
CA GLN A 80 0.71 -35.07 -15.53
C GLN A 80 0.81 -36.46 -14.91
N PHE A 81 -0.30 -36.98 -14.36
CA PHE A 81 -0.34 -38.31 -13.77
C PHE A 81 -0.87 -39.32 -14.80
N ALA A 82 -0.23 -40.48 -14.89
CA ALA A 82 -0.70 -41.58 -15.71
C ALA A 82 -1.60 -42.55 -14.91
N VAL A 83 -2.48 -43.26 -15.61
CA VAL A 83 -3.29 -44.32 -15.00
C VAL A 83 -2.38 -45.40 -14.42
N GLY A 84 -2.43 -45.60 -13.11
CA GLY A 84 -1.61 -46.57 -12.37
C GLY A 84 -0.46 -45.94 -11.56
N GLU A 85 -0.17 -44.65 -11.68
CA GLU A 85 0.79 -43.96 -10.82
C GLU A 85 0.24 -43.79 -9.39
N LYS A 86 1.12 -43.99 -8.40
CA LYS A 86 0.80 -43.76 -6.98
C LYS A 86 1.14 -42.32 -6.62
N VAL A 87 0.16 -41.61 -6.08
CA VAL A 87 0.30 -40.23 -5.62
C VAL A 87 -0.05 -40.11 -4.15
N LEU A 88 0.63 -39.21 -3.44
CA LEU A 88 0.30 -38.87 -2.06
C LEU A 88 -0.88 -37.88 -2.07
N MET A 89 -1.97 -38.23 -1.39
CA MET A 89 -3.09 -37.34 -1.18
C MET A 89 -2.85 -36.52 0.09
N ALA A 90 -2.87 -35.19 -0.03
CA ALA A 90 -2.87 -34.32 1.14
C ALA A 90 -4.28 -34.25 1.73
N ASN A 91 -4.39 -34.43 3.04
CA ASN A 91 -5.66 -34.31 3.76
C ASN A 91 -5.86 -32.83 4.13
N THR A 92 -6.56 -32.08 3.29
CA THR A 92 -7.12 -30.79 3.68
C THR A 92 -8.46 -31.04 4.35
N ALA A 93 -8.51 -30.81 5.66
CA ALA A 93 -9.72 -30.87 6.48
C ALA A 93 -10.62 -29.64 6.25
#